data_AF-A0AAD6Y1G3-F1
#
_entry.id   AF-A0AAD6Y1G3-F1
#
_cell.length_a   1.000
_cell.length_b   1.000
_cell.length_c   1.000
_cell.angle_alpha   90.00
_cell.angle_beta   90.00
_cell.angle_gamma   90.00
#
_symmetry.space_group_name_H-M   'P 1'
#
loop_
_entity.id
_entity.type
_entity.pdbx_description
1 polymer ?
#
loop_
_entity_poly.entity_id
_entity_poly.type
_entity_poly.pdbx_seq_one_letter_code
_entity_poly.pdbx_strand_id
1 'polypeptide(L)'
;MITLPTLLAADKLQANKANFPTFKVLIEEHAASKGLSGYLYGTITKPSVVTSTINPVTPTPIYSTVPAPEEWDYRNGVMKSLIITSIVDPIGLGIKRDGTAKECWDSV
;
A
#
# COMPACT_ATOMS: atom_id res chain seq x y z
N MET A 1 1.60 -9.93 -11.97
CA MET A 1 1.16 -10.04 -10.56
C MET A 1 2.20 -9.35 -9.68
N ILE A 2 1.79 -8.54 -8.70
CA ILE A 2 2.75 -7.89 -7.78
C ILE A 2 3.12 -8.89 -6.69
N THR A 3 4.40 -9.25 -6.60
CA THR A 3 4.91 -10.05 -5.48
C THR A 3 5.21 -9.14 -4.31
N LEU A 4 4.57 -9.40 -3.17
CA LEU A 4 4.82 -8.68 -1.92
C LEU A 4 6.09 -9.21 -1.24
N PRO A 5 7.02 -8.33 -0.84
CA PRO A 5 8.10 -8.73 0.05
C PRO A 5 7.53 -9.04 1.45
N THR A 6 8.11 -10.04 2.09
CA THR A 6 7.77 -10.41 3.48
C THR A 6 8.91 -9.99 4.37
N LEU A 7 8.64 -9.12 5.36
CA LEU A 7 9.62 -8.78 6.37
C LEU A 7 9.91 -9.98 7.29
N LEU A 8 11.17 -10.10 7.70
CA LEU A 8 11.55 -11.02 8.77
C LEU A 8 10.85 -10.62 10.06
N ALA A 9 10.60 -11.59 10.95
CA ALA A 9 9.88 -11.33 12.20
C ALA A 9 10.52 -10.23 13.07
N ALA A 10 11.85 -10.13 13.04
CA ALA A 10 12.60 -9.09 13.75
C ALA A 10 12.40 -7.68 13.17
N ASP A 11 12.09 -7.58 11.87
CA ASP A 11 11.95 -6.32 11.14
C ASP A 11 10.50 -5.81 11.12
N LYS A 12 9.52 -6.67 11.44
CA LYS A 12 8.13 -6.26 11.61
C LYS A 12 8.00 -5.27 12.76
N LEU A 13 7.05 -4.33 12.66
CA LEU A 13 6.81 -3.37 13.73
C LEU A 13 6.40 -4.11 15.01
N GLN A 14 7.21 -3.93 16.05
CA GLN A 14 6.98 -4.52 17.36
C GLN A 14 5.91 -3.75 18.13
N ALA A 15 5.25 -4.40 19.08
CA ALA A 15 4.17 -3.79 19.87
C ALA A 15 4.60 -2.55 20.67
N ASN A 16 5.87 -2.47 21.06
CA ASN A 16 6.44 -1.30 21.75
C ASN A 16 6.95 -0.20 20.79
N LYS A 17 6.80 -0.40 19.46
CA LYS A 17 7.28 0.48 18.38
C LYS A 17 8.77 0.84 18.45
N ALA A 18 9.59 0.08 19.18
CA ALA A 18 11.02 0.38 19.37
C ALA A 18 11.82 0.36 18.06
N ASN A 19 11.40 -0.44 17.08
CA ASN A 19 12.04 -0.57 15.77
C ASN A 19 11.36 0.26 14.66
N PHE A 20 10.50 1.23 15.02
CA PHE A 20 9.74 2.02 14.05
C PHE A 20 10.61 2.68 12.96
N PRO A 21 11.77 3.30 13.23
CA PRO A 21 12.60 3.89 12.17
C PRO A 21 13.04 2.87 11.11
N THR A 22 13.48 1.67 11.54
CA THR A 22 13.89 0.59 10.64
C THR A 22 12.71 0.06 9.84
N PHE A 23 11.59 -0.22 10.52
CA PHE A 23 10.35 -0.63 9.88
C PHE A 23 9.92 0.37 8.79
N LYS A 24 9.99 1.67 9.11
CA LYS A 24 9.58 2.75 8.20
C LYS A 24 10.38 2.72 6.91
N VAL A 25 11.71 2.66 7.01
CA VAL A 25 12.60 2.57 5.85
C VAL A 25 12.27 1.35 4.98
N LEU A 26 12.07 0.18 5.60
CA LEU A 26 11.78 -1.05 4.87
C LEU A 26 10.46 -0.97 4.08
N ILE A 27 9.40 -0.41 4.67
CA ILE A 27 8.12 -0.21 3.97
C ILE A 27 8.28 0.77 2.81
N GLU A 28 8.98 1.89 3.02
CA GLU A 28 9.20 2.92 2.00
C GLU A 28 10.01 2.36 0.81
N GLU A 29 11.09 1.62 1.07
CA GLU A 29 11.91 0.98 0.03
C GLU A 29 11.15 -0.12 -0.72
N HIS A 30 10.36 -0.94 -0.01
CA HIS A 30 9.51 -1.95 -0.64
C HIS A 30 8.46 -1.31 -1.54
N ALA A 31 7.81 -0.23 -1.10
CA ALA A 31 6.88 0.53 -1.91
C ALA A 31 7.56 1.14 -3.15
N ALA A 32 8.72 1.76 -2.98
CA ALA A 32 9.48 2.38 -4.06
C ALA A 32 9.89 1.35 -5.13
N SER A 33 10.40 0.19 -4.71
CA SER A 33 10.82 -0.89 -5.61
C SER A 33 9.70 -1.44 -6.50
N LYS A 34 8.42 -1.21 -6.14
CA LYS A 34 7.23 -1.67 -6.86
C LYS A 34 6.43 -0.55 -7.51
N GLY A 35 6.88 0.71 -7.41
CA GLY A 35 6.12 1.88 -7.88
C GLY A 35 4.85 2.15 -7.06
N LEU A 36 4.79 1.71 -5.81
CA LEU A 36 3.61 1.84 -4.94
C LEU A 36 3.68 3.04 -3.98
N SER A 37 4.78 3.80 -3.96
CA SER A 37 4.96 4.94 -3.05
C SER A 37 3.84 5.98 -3.14
N GLY A 38 3.24 6.15 -4.32
CA GLY A 38 2.12 7.08 -4.49
C GLY A 38 0.85 6.65 -3.75
N TYR A 39 0.65 5.36 -3.50
CA TYR A 39 -0.46 4.85 -2.68
C TYR A 39 -0.15 4.97 -1.19
N LEU A 40 1.13 4.78 -0.80
CA LEU A 40 1.62 4.96 0.56
C LEU A 40 1.43 6.42 1.03
N TYR A 41 1.79 7.39 0.17
CA TYR A 41 1.69 8.81 0.46
C TYR A 41 0.40 9.48 -0.03
N GLY A 42 -0.47 8.74 -0.72
CA GLY A 42 -1.77 9.25 -1.19
C GLY A 42 -1.67 10.26 -2.33
N THR A 43 -0.55 10.31 -3.05
CA THR A 43 -0.37 11.18 -4.23
C THR A 43 -1.06 10.62 -5.48
N ILE A 44 -1.33 9.31 -5.52
CA ILE A 44 -2.14 8.67 -6.57
C ILE A 44 -3.58 8.54 -6.07
N THR A 45 -4.45 9.44 -6.49
CA THR A 45 -5.89 9.41 -6.14
C THR A 45 -6.65 8.43 -7.03
N LYS A 46 -7.72 7.83 -6.48
CA LYS A 46 -8.60 6.96 -7.27
C LYS A 46 -9.23 7.78 -8.41
N PRO A 47 -9.06 7.39 -9.68
CA PRO A 47 -9.74 8.05 -10.77
C PRO A 47 -11.24 7.90 -10.63
N SER A 48 -11.99 8.98 -10.91
CA SER A 48 -13.45 8.92 -10.96
C SER A 48 -13.88 8.05 -12.14
N VAL A 49 -14.79 7.11 -11.92
CA VAL A 49 -15.36 6.30 -13.01
C VAL A 49 -16.20 7.23 -13.87
N VAL A 50 -15.67 7.65 -15.01
CA VAL A 50 -16.49 8.23 -16.06
C VAL A 50 -17.08 7.04 -16.81
N THR A 51 -18.41 6.92 -16.82
CA THR A 51 -19.14 5.91 -17.59
C THR A 51 -18.84 6.12 -19.08
N SER A 52 -17.75 5.54 -19.57
CA SER A 52 -17.33 5.64 -20.97
C SER A 52 -17.15 4.22 -21.49
N THR A 53 -18.20 3.79 -22.22
CA THR A 53 -18.22 2.79 -23.30
C THR A 53 -17.14 1.70 -23.30
N ILE A 54 -17.63 0.46 -23.19
CA ILE A 54 -17.12 -0.91 -23.48
C ILE A 54 -15.89 -1.03 -24.42
N ASN A 55 -14.81 -0.30 -24.16
CA ASN A 55 -13.52 -0.54 -24.79
C ASN A 55 -12.66 -1.36 -23.82
N PRO A 56 -11.90 -2.35 -24.32
CA PRO A 56 -10.94 -3.05 -23.48
C PRO A 56 -9.95 -2.03 -22.92
N VAL A 57 -10.00 -1.83 -21.60
CA VAL A 57 -9.07 -0.95 -20.90
C VAL A 57 -7.68 -1.53 -21.10
N THR A 58 -6.81 -0.81 -21.80
CA THR A 58 -5.43 -1.23 -21.96
C THR A 58 -4.77 -1.21 -20.58
N PRO A 59 -4.14 -2.31 -20.11
CA PRO A 59 -3.52 -2.35 -18.79
C PRO A 59 -2.53 -1.20 -18.63
N THR A 60 -2.65 -0.44 -17.54
CA THR A 60 -1.68 0.63 -17.28
C THR A 60 -0.40 0.01 -16.69
N PRO A 61 0.78 0.57 -17.01
CA PRO A 61 2.00 0.16 -16.34
C PRO A 61 1.91 0.35 -14.82
N ILE A 62 2.61 -0.50 -14.06
CA ILE A 62 2.54 -0.50 -12.59
C ILE A 62 3.00 0.82 -11.96
N TYR A 63 3.94 1.50 -12.62
CA TYR A 63 4.49 2.79 -12.23
C TYR A 63 3.64 3.98 -12.72
N SER A 64 2.47 3.73 -13.34
CA SER A 64 1.56 4.79 -13.75
C SER A 64 1.02 5.54 -12.54
N THR A 65 1.04 6.87 -12.62
CA THR A 65 0.42 7.78 -11.64
C THR A 65 -1.07 7.99 -11.89
N VAL A 66 -1.58 7.47 -13.02
CA VAL A 66 -2.99 7.54 -13.46
C VAL A 66 -3.45 6.13 -13.87
N PRO A 67 -3.61 5.22 -12.89
CA PRO A 67 -4.11 3.86 -13.14
C PRO A 67 -5.59 3.88 -13.55
N ALA A 68 -6.13 2.78 -14.09
CA ALA A 68 -7.58 2.61 -14.15
C ALA A 68 -8.19 2.47 -12.74
N PRO A 69 -9.50 2.74 -12.54
CA PRO A 69 -10.13 2.63 -11.22
C PRO A 69 -9.95 1.26 -10.53
N GLU A 70 -10.07 0.17 -11.28
CA GLU A 70 -9.93 -1.20 -10.78
C GLU A 70 -8.46 -1.53 -10.46
N GLU A 71 -7.54 -1.04 -11.29
CA GLU A 71 -6.10 -1.18 -11.06
C GLU A 71 -5.66 -0.39 -9.82
N TRP A 72 -6.27 0.77 -9.60
CA TRP A 72 -6.06 1.57 -8.39
C TRP A 72 -6.48 0.77 -7.15
N ASP A 73 -7.67 0.15 -7.16
CA ASP A 73 -8.16 -0.65 -6.03
C ASP A 73 -7.23 -1.82 -5.73
N TYR A 74 -6.76 -2.53 -6.76
CA TYR A 74 -5.80 -3.63 -6.62
C TYR A 74 -4.48 -3.14 -6.01
N ARG A 75 -3.86 -2.10 -6.56
CA ARG A 75 -2.56 -1.60 -6.12
C ARG A 75 -2.62 -1.00 -4.71
N ASN A 76 -3.69 -0.26 -4.41
CA ASN A 76 -3.97 0.24 -3.06
C ASN A 76 -4.14 -0.92 -2.06
N GLY A 77 -4.88 -1.96 -2.44
CA GLY A 77 -5.04 -3.16 -1.61
C GLY A 77 -3.72 -3.91 -1.34
N VAL A 78 -2.86 -4.02 -2.37
CA VAL A 78 -1.53 -4.61 -2.25
C VAL A 78 -0.65 -3.82 -1.28
N MET A 79 -0.62 -2.48 -1.41
CA MET A 79 0.16 -1.62 -0.50
C MET A 79 -0.37 -1.70 0.93
N LYS A 80 -1.70 -1.67 1.13
CA LYS A 80 -2.30 -1.84 2.45
C LYS A 80 -1.96 -3.19 3.08
N SER A 81 -1.99 -4.27 2.29
CA SER A 81 -1.60 -5.61 2.74
C SER A 81 -0.14 -5.66 3.19
N LEU A 82 0.78 -5.02 2.46
CA LEU A 82 2.20 -4.93 2.83
C LEU A 82 2.38 -4.26 4.20
N ILE A 83 1.66 -3.15 4.48
CA ILE A 83 1.71 -2.47 5.77
C ILE A 83 1.21 -3.41 6.88
N ILE A 84 -0.01 -3.93 6.74
CA ILE A 84 -0.67 -4.72 7.80
C ILE A 84 0.12 -6.00 8.12
N THR A 85 0.59 -6.72 7.09
CA THR A 85 1.32 -7.98 7.29
C THR A 85 2.73 -7.80 7.86
N SER A 86 3.23 -6.56 7.84
CA SER A 86 4.53 -6.16 8.39
C SER A 86 4.44 -5.67 9.85
N ILE A 87 3.29 -5.81 10.49
CA ILE A 87 3.06 -5.41 11.89
C ILE A 87 2.67 -6.67 12.69
N VAL A 88 3.23 -6.85 13.89
CA VAL A 88 3.00 -8.05 14.72
C VAL A 88 1.56 -8.11 15.25
N ASP A 89 1.01 -6.98 15.69
CA ASP A 89 -0.38 -6.87 16.16
C ASP A 89 -1.03 -5.57 15.65
N PRO A 90 -1.51 -5.54 14.38
CA PRO A 90 -2.12 -4.34 13.82
C PRO A 90 -3.43 -3.96 14.53
N ILE A 91 -4.12 -4.89 15.19
CA ILE A 91 -5.37 -4.58 15.90
C ILE A 91 -5.05 -3.93 17.26
N GLY A 92 -4.16 -4.54 18.06
CA GLY A 92 -3.77 -3.98 19.35
C GLY A 92 -3.04 -2.64 19.24
N LEU A 93 -2.37 -2.38 18.10
CA LEU A 93 -1.74 -1.08 17.81
C LEU A 93 -2.71 -0.03 17.26
N GLY A 94 -3.99 -0.36 17.05
CA GLY A 94 -5.00 0.58 16.56
C GLY A 94 -4.86 0.96 15.08
N ILE A 95 -4.23 0.10 14.26
CA ILE A 95 -4.01 0.37 12.84
C ILE A 95 -5.35 0.37 12.10
N LYS A 96 -5.59 1.42 11.29
CA LYS A 96 -6.77 1.55 10.45
C LYS A 96 -6.68 0.59 9.26
N ARG A 97 -7.68 -0.28 9.10
CA ARG A 97 -7.69 -1.35 8.06
C ARG A 97 -8.81 -1.23 7.04
N ASP A 98 -9.83 -0.43 7.35
CA ASP A 98 -11.06 -0.24 6.56
C ASP A 98 -10.93 0.85 5.47
N GLY A 99 -9.78 1.51 5.36
CA GLY A 99 -9.53 2.57 4.38
C GLY A 99 -8.50 2.24 3.30
N THR A 100 -7.86 3.30 2.81
CA THR A 100 -6.76 3.30 1.86
C THR A 100 -5.43 2.89 2.50
N ALA A 101 -4.42 2.58 1.67
CA ALA A 101 -3.07 2.35 2.15
C ALA A 101 -2.50 3.59 2.86
N LYS A 102 -2.81 4.80 2.38
CA LYS A 102 -2.46 6.07 3.01
C LYS A 102 -3.02 6.19 4.43
N GLU A 103 -4.30 5.93 4.60
CA GLU A 103 -4.95 5.98 5.92
C GLU A 103 -4.41 4.90 6.86
N CYS A 104 -4.09 3.72 6.33
CA CYS A 104 -3.42 2.67 7.08
C CYS A 104 -2.02 3.14 7.54
N TRP A 105 -1.25 3.73 6.63
CA TRP A 105 0.09 4.24 6.89
C TRP A 105 0.12 5.37 7.93
N ASP A 106 -0.82 6.31 7.84
CA ASP A 106 -0.94 7.43 8.79
C ASP A 106 -1.31 6.96 10.22
N SER A 107 -1.85 5.75 10.35
CA SER A 107 -2.23 5.15 11.65
C SER A 107 -1.13 4.33 12.31
N VAL A 108 -0.01 4.10 11.62
CA VAL A 108 1.15 3.37 12.16
C VAL A 108 1.91 4.22 13.17
#